data_AF-A0A8H7EDU9-F1
#
_entry.id   AF-A0A8H7EDU9-F1
#
_cell.length_a   1.000
_cell.length_b   1.000
_cell.length_c   1.000
_cell.angle_alpha   90.00
_cell.angle_beta   90.00
_cell.angle_gamma   90.00
#
_symmetry.space_group_name_H-M   'P 1'
#
loop_
_entity.id
_entity.type
_entity.pdbx_description
1 polymer ?
#
loop_
_entity_poly.entity_id
_entity_poly.type
_entity_poly.pdbx_seq_one_letter_code
_entity_poly.pdbx_strand_id
1 'polypeptide(L)'
;MAEVLCGVCNAEPKKYKCPTCALPYCSLSCFKTHKTTHSDTTEVAPKPAEPVLPQPPPPAPIPRYLKQRTDFSVLATNPKFQALLKTHPMLLASLQRVYAKTIQPDPEDEKRRRMLERNAFRGRGTRGRGRGGRGGWNRSEDKQEKWTQKKGDKDAMAELKGIRDGQGKEGEQDAIAEFVGLVEEMFGKHEKDPMEEV
;
A
#
# COMPACT_ATOMS: atom_id res chain seq x y z
N MET A 1 -22.70 13.45 43.92
CA MET A 1 -22.68 12.15 43.20
C MET A 1 -24.13 11.73 43.02
N ALA A 2 -24.59 11.47 41.79
CA ALA A 2 -25.99 11.12 41.55
C ALA A 2 -26.25 9.67 41.97
N GLU A 3 -27.11 9.48 42.96
CA GLU A 3 -27.50 8.16 43.45
C GLU A 3 -28.48 7.53 42.46
N VAL A 4 -28.12 6.38 41.89
CA VAL A 4 -28.97 5.72 40.89
C VAL A 4 -30.06 4.95 41.60
N LEU A 5 -31.31 5.33 41.36
CA LEU A 5 -32.49 4.73 41.98
C LEU A 5 -32.83 3.37 41.38
N CYS A 6 -33.59 2.59 42.13
CA CYS A 6 -34.16 1.31 41.73
C CYS A 6 -35.10 1.51 40.53
N GLY A 7 -34.82 0.89 39.38
CA GLY A 7 -35.67 0.96 38.19
C GLY A 7 -36.99 0.19 38.29
N VAL A 8 -37.29 -0.42 39.44
CA VAL A 8 -38.55 -1.13 39.69
C VAL A 8 -39.51 -0.28 40.53
N CYS A 9 -39.04 0.28 41.65
CA CYS A 9 -39.87 1.09 42.56
C CYS A 9 -39.56 2.59 42.53
N ASN A 10 -38.42 3.00 41.94
CA ASN A 10 -37.92 4.38 41.88
C ASN A 10 -37.86 5.14 43.23
N ALA A 11 -38.03 4.44 44.36
CA ALA A 11 -38.12 5.06 45.68
C ALA A 11 -36.80 5.02 46.45
N GLU A 12 -36.01 3.97 46.25
CA GLU A 12 -34.77 3.71 47.00
C GLU A 12 -33.55 3.63 46.07
N PRO A 13 -32.35 3.93 46.58
CA PRO A 13 -31.12 3.76 45.82
C PRO A 13 -30.88 2.28 45.48
N LYS A 14 -30.25 2.04 44.33
CA LYS A 14 -29.96 0.68 43.87
C LYS A 14 -28.98 -0.01 44.80
N LYS A 15 -29.26 -1.27 45.12
CA LYS A 15 -28.37 -2.13 45.91
C LYS A 15 -27.78 -3.27 45.08
N TYR A 16 -28.49 -3.71 44.04
CA TYR A 16 -28.13 -4.85 43.21
C TYR A 16 -28.51 -4.60 41.73
N LYS A 17 -28.08 -5.50 40.82
CA LYS A 17 -28.37 -5.45 39.38
C LYS A 17 -28.88 -6.81 38.89
N CYS A 18 -29.83 -6.80 37.95
CA CYS A 18 -30.36 -8.03 37.35
C CYS A 18 -29.35 -8.65 36.35
N PRO A 19 -29.06 -9.96 36.39
CA PRO A 19 -28.13 -10.60 35.44
C PRO A 19 -28.69 -10.70 34.01
N THR A 20 -30.01 -10.68 33.82
CA THR A 20 -30.66 -10.89 32.51
C THR A 20 -30.74 -9.62 31.67
N CYS A 21 -30.94 -8.46 32.30
CA CYS A 21 -31.15 -7.18 31.59
C CYS A 21 -30.41 -6.00 32.23
N ALA A 22 -29.55 -6.24 33.22
CA ALA A 22 -28.76 -5.23 33.93
C ALA A 22 -29.56 -4.12 34.67
N LEU A 23 -30.88 -4.28 34.83
CA LEU A 23 -31.73 -3.30 35.51
C LEU A 23 -31.35 -3.16 37.01
N PRO A 24 -31.11 -1.95 37.53
CA PRO A 24 -30.72 -1.71 38.91
C PRO A 24 -31.92 -1.80 39.87
N TYR A 25 -31.82 -2.54 40.98
CA TYR A 25 -32.91 -2.70 41.94
C TYR A 25 -32.46 -2.54 43.41
N CYS A 26 -33.38 -2.16 44.32
CA CYS A 26 -33.06 -1.92 45.72
C CYS A 26 -33.11 -3.18 46.61
N SER A 27 -34.02 -4.14 46.34
CA SER A 27 -34.21 -5.32 47.19
C SER A 27 -34.79 -6.53 46.45
N LEU A 28 -34.79 -7.70 47.11
CA LEU A 28 -35.29 -8.95 46.54
C LEU A 28 -36.79 -8.92 46.19
N SER A 29 -37.59 -8.03 46.80
CA SER A 29 -38.99 -7.84 46.41
C SER A 29 -39.10 -7.27 45.00
N CYS A 30 -38.29 -6.26 44.68
CA CYS A 30 -38.16 -5.68 43.35
C CYS A 30 -37.56 -6.68 42.35
N PHE A 31 -36.68 -7.57 42.79
CA PHE A 31 -36.16 -8.64 41.92
C PHE A 31 -37.24 -9.65 41.54
N LYS A 32 -38.11 -10.06 42.47
CA LYS A 32 -39.18 -11.03 42.20
C LYS A 32 -40.24 -10.48 41.26
N THR A 33 -40.66 -9.24 41.43
CA THR A 33 -41.61 -8.57 40.52
C THR A 33 -41.02 -8.35 39.13
N HIS A 34 -39.71 -8.10 39.06
CA HIS A 34 -39.02 -7.94 37.79
C HIS A 34 -38.73 -9.30 37.11
N LYS A 35 -38.51 -10.37 37.87
CA LYS A 35 -38.26 -11.72 37.33
C LYS A 35 -39.46 -12.25 36.55
N THR A 36 -40.69 -11.93 36.97
CA THR A 36 -41.90 -12.32 36.23
C THR A 36 -42.01 -11.62 34.87
N THR A 37 -41.42 -10.43 34.72
CA THR A 37 -41.33 -9.74 33.42
C THR A 37 -40.43 -10.50 32.43
N HIS A 38 -39.55 -11.38 32.89
CA HIS A 38 -38.72 -12.24 32.04
C HIS A 38 -39.37 -13.59 31.74
N SER A 39 -40.44 -14.00 32.43
CA SER A 39 -40.99 -15.35 32.33
C SER A 39 -42.19 -15.50 31.40
N ASP A 40 -42.74 -14.41 30.85
CA ASP A 40 -43.82 -14.45 29.86
C ASP A 40 -43.38 -13.82 28.53
N THR A 41 -42.45 -14.47 27.85
CA THR A 41 -42.24 -14.26 26.41
C THR A 41 -41.92 -15.59 25.73
N THR A 42 -42.87 -16.53 25.81
CA THR A 42 -43.21 -17.36 24.66
C THR A 42 -44.26 -16.60 23.86
N GLU A 43 -43.80 -15.57 23.14
CA GLU A 43 -44.58 -14.92 22.10
C GLU A 43 -43.72 -15.01 20.83
N VAL A 44 -44.26 -15.80 19.90
CA VAL A 44 -43.96 -15.91 18.47
C VAL A 44 -42.80 -15.04 18.01
N ALA A 45 -41.71 -15.69 17.57
CA ALA A 45 -40.70 -15.04 16.76
C ALA A 45 -41.36 -14.24 15.63
N PRO A 46 -41.35 -12.90 15.65
CA PRO A 46 -41.31 -12.22 14.38
C PRO A 46 -39.91 -12.51 13.85
N LYS A 47 -39.84 -13.04 12.62
CA LYS A 47 -38.69 -12.80 11.76
C LYS A 47 -38.19 -11.38 12.05
N PRO A 48 -36.88 -11.14 12.20
CA PRO A 48 -36.36 -9.82 11.97
C PRO A 48 -36.81 -9.45 10.54
N ALA A 49 -37.92 -8.73 10.44
CA ALA A 49 -38.08 -7.78 9.38
C ALA A 49 -36.86 -6.89 9.58
N GLU A 50 -35.86 -7.08 8.72
CA GLU A 50 -34.80 -6.10 8.57
C GLU A 50 -35.48 -4.73 8.62
N PRO A 51 -35.01 -3.79 9.44
CA PRO A 51 -35.43 -2.42 9.24
C PRO A 51 -35.15 -2.16 7.76
N VAL A 52 -36.21 -1.95 6.97
CA VAL A 52 -36.05 -1.40 5.63
C VAL A 52 -35.59 0.03 5.89
N LEU A 53 -34.28 0.15 6.15
CA LEU A 53 -33.55 1.36 5.89
C LEU A 53 -33.95 1.72 4.46
N PRO A 54 -34.37 2.96 4.18
CA PRO A 54 -34.48 3.38 2.79
C PRO A 54 -33.16 2.99 2.15
N GLN A 55 -33.20 2.15 1.12
CA GLN A 55 -31.99 1.74 0.41
C GLN A 55 -31.24 3.04 0.13
N PRO A 56 -30.02 3.24 0.68
CA PRO A 56 -29.25 4.39 0.30
C PRO A 56 -29.16 4.34 -1.23
N PRO A 57 -29.29 5.49 -1.90
CA PRO A 57 -29.15 5.53 -3.35
C PRO A 57 -27.89 4.73 -3.72
N PRO A 58 -27.92 3.96 -4.84
CA PRO A 58 -26.80 3.12 -5.24
C PRO A 58 -25.50 3.93 -5.09
N PRO A 59 -24.45 3.33 -4.49
CA PRO A 59 -23.24 4.07 -4.16
C PRO A 59 -22.79 4.84 -5.39
N ALA A 60 -22.55 6.15 -5.20
CA ALA A 60 -22.10 7.01 -6.28
C ALA A 60 -20.97 6.30 -7.03
N PRO A 61 -20.98 6.32 -8.38
CA PRO A 61 -19.98 5.61 -9.17
C PRO A 61 -18.59 5.95 -8.63
N ILE A 62 -17.81 4.90 -8.31
CA ILE A 62 -16.45 5.05 -7.78
C ILE A 62 -15.76 6.13 -8.62
N PRO A 63 -15.26 7.20 -7.98
CA PRO A 63 -14.82 8.38 -8.71
C PRO A 63 -13.69 7.99 -9.66
N ARG A 64 -13.66 8.62 -10.85
CA ARG A 64 -12.72 8.28 -11.93
C ARG A 64 -11.25 8.27 -11.47
N TYR A 65 -10.89 9.09 -10.48
CA TYR A 65 -9.54 9.12 -9.91
C TYR A 65 -9.14 7.84 -9.14
N LEU A 66 -10.09 7.00 -8.71
CA LEU A 66 -9.83 5.70 -8.07
C LEU A 66 -9.80 4.54 -9.07
N LYS A 67 -10.24 4.75 -10.33
CA LYS A 67 -10.39 3.70 -11.36
C LYS A 67 -9.17 3.52 -12.27
N GLN A 68 -8.12 4.32 -12.11
CA GLN A 68 -7.02 4.37 -13.08
C GLN A 68 -5.75 3.62 -12.64
N ARG A 69 -5.88 2.58 -11.81
CA ARG A 69 -4.76 1.63 -11.65
C ARG A 69 -4.98 0.55 -12.70
N THR A 70 -4.17 0.58 -13.75
CA THR A 70 -4.15 -0.48 -14.77
C THR A 70 -3.73 -1.78 -14.11
N ASP A 71 -4.55 -2.82 -14.25
CA ASP A 71 -4.25 -4.12 -13.68
C ASP A 71 -3.19 -4.85 -14.53
N PHE A 72 -1.93 -4.74 -14.12
CA PHE A 72 -0.80 -5.41 -14.79
C PHE A 72 -0.77 -6.93 -14.55
N SER A 73 -1.64 -7.48 -13.70
CA SER A 73 -1.75 -8.92 -13.45
C SER A 73 -2.06 -9.71 -14.74
N VAL A 74 -2.77 -9.08 -15.69
CA VAL A 74 -3.11 -9.65 -16.99
C VAL A 74 -1.86 -9.93 -17.84
N LEU A 75 -0.75 -9.20 -17.64
CA LEU A 75 0.51 -9.46 -18.35
C LEU A 75 1.12 -10.80 -17.97
N ALA A 76 1.05 -11.19 -16.68
CA ALA A 76 1.68 -12.41 -16.18
C ALA A 76 1.00 -13.69 -16.75
N THR A 77 -0.31 -13.62 -16.98
CA THR A 77 -1.11 -14.73 -17.51
C THR A 77 -1.02 -14.85 -19.04
N ASN A 78 -0.48 -13.83 -19.72
CA ASN A 78 -0.47 -13.79 -21.19
C ASN A 78 0.55 -14.80 -21.79
N PRO A 79 0.13 -15.67 -22.72
CA PRO A 79 1.02 -16.64 -23.35
C PRO A 79 2.12 -15.99 -24.21
N LYS A 80 1.88 -14.82 -24.82
CA LYS A 80 2.89 -14.08 -25.59
C LYS A 80 4.05 -13.63 -24.69
N PHE A 81 3.74 -13.16 -23.48
CA PHE A 81 4.77 -12.77 -22.51
C PHE A 81 5.58 -14.00 -22.07
N GLN A 82 4.93 -15.13 -21.78
CA GLN A 82 5.63 -16.37 -21.44
C GLN A 82 6.50 -16.91 -22.58
N ALA A 83 6.09 -16.73 -23.85
CA ALA A 83 6.91 -17.07 -25.00
C ALA A 83 8.17 -16.18 -25.08
N LEU A 84 8.03 -14.85 -24.87
CA LEU A 84 9.16 -13.91 -24.84
C LEU A 84 10.20 -14.26 -23.77
N LEU A 85 9.75 -14.71 -22.59
CA LEU A 85 10.68 -15.13 -21.53
C LEU A 85 11.48 -16.40 -21.92
N LYS A 86 10.91 -17.25 -22.77
CA LYS A 86 11.57 -18.47 -23.26
C LYS A 86 12.54 -18.16 -24.40
N THR A 87 12.21 -17.21 -25.28
CA THR A 87 13.09 -16.80 -26.38
C THR A 87 14.27 -15.99 -25.85
N HIS A 88 14.03 -15.12 -24.87
CA HIS A 88 15.03 -14.19 -24.33
C HIS A 88 15.29 -14.43 -22.83
N PRO A 89 16.22 -15.32 -22.46
CA PRO A 89 16.52 -15.60 -21.05
C PRO A 89 17.12 -14.39 -20.31
N MET A 90 17.69 -13.44 -21.04
CA MET A 90 18.26 -12.20 -20.48
C MET A 90 17.20 -11.16 -20.12
N LEU A 91 15.98 -11.26 -20.67
CA LEU A 91 14.88 -10.35 -20.41
C LEU A 91 14.43 -10.38 -18.95
N LEU A 92 14.37 -11.57 -18.35
CA LEU A 92 14.06 -11.68 -16.92
C LEU A 92 15.14 -11.04 -16.06
N ALA A 93 16.41 -11.29 -16.39
CA ALA A 93 17.53 -10.73 -15.64
C ALA A 93 17.56 -9.19 -15.73
N SER A 94 17.27 -8.61 -16.91
CA SER A 94 17.21 -7.16 -17.07
C SER A 94 16.03 -6.54 -16.30
N LEU A 95 14.83 -7.14 -16.37
CA LEU A 95 13.66 -6.68 -15.60
C LEU A 95 13.89 -6.79 -14.08
N GLN A 96 14.55 -7.86 -13.62
CA GLN A 96 14.91 -8.02 -12.21
C GLN A 96 15.91 -6.96 -11.75
N ARG A 97 16.89 -6.57 -12.59
CA ARG A 97 17.82 -5.46 -12.27
C ARG A 97 17.07 -4.14 -12.10
N VAL A 98 16.12 -3.86 -12.99
CA VAL A 98 15.28 -2.66 -12.93
C VAL A 98 14.40 -2.67 -11.69
N TYR A 99 13.77 -3.81 -11.37
CA TYR A 99 12.97 -4.00 -10.16
C TYR A 99 13.80 -3.86 -8.89
N ALA A 100 15.02 -4.39 -8.86
CA ALA A 100 15.90 -4.27 -7.69
C ALA A 100 16.23 -2.82 -7.33
N LYS A 101 16.21 -1.88 -8.30
CA LYS A 101 16.41 -0.45 -8.04
C LYS A 101 15.20 0.24 -7.40
N THR A 102 13.99 -0.30 -7.62
CA THR A 102 12.76 0.22 -7.02
C THR A 102 12.47 -0.38 -5.63
N ILE A 103 13.25 -1.36 -5.19
CA ILE A 103 13.25 -1.85 -3.82
C ILE A 103 14.18 -0.97 -2.98
N GLN A 104 13.75 -0.64 -1.77
CA GLN A 104 14.61 0.05 -0.82
C GLN A 104 15.82 -0.83 -0.50
N PRO A 105 17.06 -0.36 -0.76
CA PRO A 105 18.24 -1.11 -0.38
C PRO A 105 18.30 -1.23 1.15
N ASP A 106 18.82 -2.35 1.63
CA ASP A 106 19.05 -2.55 3.07
C ASP A 106 19.91 -1.38 3.61
N PRO A 107 19.57 -0.81 4.78
CA PRO A 107 20.38 0.25 5.39
C PRO A 107 21.87 -0.11 5.54
N GLU A 108 22.21 -1.39 5.72
CA GLU A 108 23.60 -1.84 5.79
C GLU A 108 24.29 -1.81 4.42
N ASP A 109 23.59 -2.19 3.34
CA ASP A 109 24.08 -2.08 1.96
C ASP A 109 24.22 -0.61 1.53
N GLU A 110 23.29 0.26 1.93
CA GLU A 110 23.39 1.69 1.69
C GLU A 110 24.62 2.28 2.40
N LYS A 111 24.86 1.88 3.66
CA LYS A 111 26.04 2.29 4.43
C LYS A 111 27.33 1.78 3.79
N ARG A 112 27.35 0.53 3.31
CA ARG A 112 28.51 -0.05 2.61
C ARG A 112 28.77 0.66 1.29
N ARG A 113 27.74 0.96 0.48
CA ARG A 113 27.84 1.78 -0.74
C ARG A 113 28.38 3.16 -0.44
N ARG A 114 27.85 3.86 0.57
CA ARG A 114 28.36 5.17 1.00
C ARG A 114 29.82 5.11 1.45
N MET A 115 30.21 4.04 2.14
CA MET A 115 31.59 3.84 2.57
C MET A 115 32.53 3.61 1.37
N LEU A 116 32.11 2.78 0.40
CA LEU A 116 32.84 2.54 -0.85
C LEU A 116 32.95 3.81 -1.69
N GLU A 117 31.88 4.57 -1.84
CA GLU A 117 31.83 5.82 -2.59
C GLU A 117 32.74 6.88 -1.94
N ARG A 118 32.63 7.08 -0.62
CA ARG A 118 33.54 7.97 0.13
C ARG A 118 35.01 7.55 0.01
N ASN A 119 35.28 6.25 0.00
CA ASN A 119 36.64 5.73 -0.13
C ASN A 119 37.17 5.84 -1.57
N ALA A 120 36.30 5.76 -2.59
CA ALA A 120 36.66 5.99 -3.99
C ALA A 120 37.11 7.45 -4.24
N PHE A 121 36.46 8.42 -3.60
CA PHE A 121 36.83 9.84 -3.68
C PHE A 121 38.13 10.19 -2.92
N ARG A 122 38.51 9.42 -1.89
CA ARG A 122 39.82 9.58 -1.22
C ARG A 122 40.95 8.76 -1.85
N GLY A 123 40.62 7.80 -2.73
CA GLY A 123 41.56 6.83 -3.29
C GLY A 123 42.17 7.20 -4.64
N ARG A 124 41.63 8.18 -5.38
CA ARG A 124 42.19 8.65 -6.66
C ARG A 124 43.25 9.74 -6.46
N GLY A 125 44.10 9.58 -5.45
CA GLY A 125 45.31 10.37 -5.25
C GLY A 125 46.44 9.80 -6.09
N THR A 126 46.44 10.08 -7.39
CA THR A 126 47.62 9.92 -8.23
C THR A 126 48.76 10.71 -7.58
N ARG A 127 49.89 10.03 -7.36
CA ARG A 127 51.16 10.61 -6.87
C ARG A 127 51.43 11.96 -7.54
N GLY A 128 51.24 13.05 -6.80
CA GLY A 128 51.46 14.41 -7.29
C GLY A 128 51.94 15.30 -6.15
N ARG A 129 53.23 15.59 -6.14
CA ARG A 129 53.82 16.70 -5.38
C ARG A 129 53.01 17.97 -5.68
N GLY A 130 52.52 18.69 -4.67
CA GLY A 130 51.77 19.90 -4.94
C GLY A 130 51.25 20.62 -3.71
N ARG A 131 52.08 21.52 -3.20
CA ARG A 131 51.76 22.71 -2.39
C ARG A 131 50.39 23.31 -2.72
N GLY A 132 49.60 23.59 -1.68
CA GLY A 132 48.56 24.62 -1.69
C GLY A 132 47.16 24.12 -2.05
N GLY A 133 46.27 24.09 -1.07
CA GLY A 133 44.87 23.77 -1.27
C GLY A 133 44.03 24.01 -0.02
N ARG A 134 44.07 25.24 0.52
CA ARG A 134 42.94 25.77 1.32
C ARG A 134 41.75 25.82 0.37
N GLY A 135 40.91 24.80 0.40
CA GLY A 135 39.78 24.68 -0.51
C GLY A 135 38.70 23.78 0.07
N GLY A 136 37.72 24.41 0.72
CA GLY A 136 36.36 23.90 0.70
C GLY A 136 35.94 23.00 1.85
N TRP A 137 36.01 23.50 3.08
CA TRP A 137 34.98 23.17 4.06
C TRP A 137 33.66 23.81 3.62
N ASN A 138 32.97 23.16 2.68
CA ASN A 138 31.55 23.32 2.38
C ASN A 138 31.06 21.90 2.04
N ARG A 139 31.04 20.97 3.00
CA ARG A 139 29.86 20.64 3.83
C ARG A 139 28.51 20.87 3.15
N SER A 140 28.41 20.50 1.87
CA SER A 140 27.14 20.10 1.24
C SER A 140 26.98 18.57 1.31
N GLU A 141 27.53 17.93 2.34
CA GLU A 141 27.74 16.47 2.42
C GLU A 141 26.61 15.69 3.12
N ASP A 142 25.70 16.35 3.85
CA ASP A 142 24.71 15.65 4.68
C ASP A 142 23.26 15.77 4.18
N LYS A 143 23.04 16.32 2.97
CA LYS A 143 21.74 16.21 2.28
C LYS A 143 21.74 15.04 1.30
N GLN A 144 22.43 13.96 1.66
CA GLN A 144 22.34 12.68 0.96
C GLN A 144 20.93 12.15 1.18
N GLU A 145 20.08 12.39 0.19
CA GLU A 145 18.68 11.97 0.19
C GLU A 145 18.62 10.46 0.39
N LYS A 146 18.23 10.08 1.61
CA LYS A 146 17.74 8.76 2.00
C LYS A 146 16.85 8.23 0.88
N TRP A 147 16.97 6.94 0.58
CA TRP A 147 16.20 6.33 -0.51
C TRP A 147 14.71 6.72 -0.42
N THR A 148 14.14 7.13 -1.55
CA THR A 148 12.72 7.42 -1.73
C THR A 148 12.22 6.69 -2.95
N GLN A 149 10.93 6.33 -2.99
CA GLN A 149 10.32 5.65 -4.14
C GLN A 149 10.59 6.38 -5.45
N LYS A 150 10.39 7.71 -5.47
CA LYS A 150 10.64 8.56 -6.65
C LYS A 150 12.08 8.48 -7.17
N LYS A 151 13.06 8.32 -6.28
CA LYS A 151 14.49 8.19 -6.64
C LYS A 151 14.79 6.79 -7.18
N GLY A 152 14.22 5.75 -6.56
CA GLY A 152 14.29 4.38 -7.06
C GLY A 152 13.68 4.25 -8.45
N ASP A 153 12.49 4.82 -8.65
CA ASP A 153 11.81 4.86 -9.95
C ASP A 153 12.65 5.62 -10.99
N LYS A 154 13.24 6.76 -10.62
CA LYS A 154 14.13 7.53 -11.52
C LYS A 154 15.39 6.75 -11.91
N ASP A 155 16.00 6.03 -10.98
CA ASP A 155 17.17 5.18 -11.26
C ASP A 155 16.82 3.93 -12.09
N ALA A 156 15.64 3.35 -11.85
CA ALA A 156 15.08 2.27 -12.66
C ALA A 156 14.81 2.74 -14.11
N MET A 157 14.23 3.93 -14.29
CA MET A 157 14.02 4.54 -15.61
C MET A 157 15.35 4.89 -16.30
N ALA A 158 16.37 5.31 -15.54
CA ALA A 158 17.70 5.54 -16.09
C ALA A 158 18.35 4.23 -16.58
N GLU A 159 18.15 3.12 -15.86
CA GLU A 159 18.62 1.79 -16.29
C GLU A 159 17.94 1.34 -17.59
N LEU A 160 16.60 1.44 -17.66
CA LEU A 160 15.84 1.10 -18.87
C LEU A 160 16.28 1.94 -20.07
N LYS A 161 16.52 3.25 -19.85
CA LYS A 161 17.05 4.13 -20.88
C LYS A 161 18.45 3.69 -21.32
N GLY A 162 19.34 3.35 -20.39
CA GLY A 162 20.69 2.87 -20.71
C GLY A 162 20.67 1.59 -21.54
N ILE A 163 19.79 0.64 -21.21
CA ILE A 163 19.64 -0.58 -22.00
C ILE A 163 19.18 -0.23 -23.42
N ARG A 164 18.18 0.64 -23.58
CA ARG A 164 17.70 1.08 -24.90
C ARG A 164 18.76 1.82 -25.71
N ASP A 165 19.64 2.58 -25.06
CA ASP A 165 20.68 3.40 -25.70
C ASP A 165 21.95 2.60 -26.07
N GLY A 166 21.96 1.27 -25.94
CA GLY A 166 23.11 0.46 -26.33
C GLY A 166 23.98 -0.06 -25.19
N GLN A 167 23.75 0.40 -23.95
CA GLN A 167 24.68 0.17 -22.82
C GLN A 167 24.45 -1.17 -22.10
N GLY A 168 23.43 -1.92 -22.51
CA GLY A 168 23.13 -3.27 -22.01
C GLY A 168 23.98 -4.36 -22.65
N LYS A 169 23.74 -5.60 -22.25
CA LYS A 169 24.37 -6.77 -22.90
C LYS A 169 23.75 -6.99 -24.29
N GLU A 170 24.52 -7.62 -25.18
CA GLU A 170 24.08 -7.96 -26.53
C GLU A 170 22.76 -8.76 -26.49
N GLY A 171 21.75 -8.31 -27.24
CA GLY A 171 20.39 -8.89 -27.25
C GLY A 171 19.46 -8.45 -26.11
N GLU A 172 19.92 -7.72 -25.08
CA GLU A 172 19.02 -7.17 -24.04
C GLU A 172 18.11 -6.05 -24.61
N GLN A 173 18.59 -5.32 -25.63
CA GLN A 173 17.84 -4.26 -26.31
C GLN A 173 16.62 -4.78 -27.05
N ASP A 174 16.83 -5.78 -27.91
CA ASP A 174 15.77 -6.36 -28.73
C ASP A 174 14.70 -7.01 -27.86
N ALA A 175 15.12 -7.72 -26.82
CA ALA A 175 14.21 -8.35 -25.87
C ALA A 175 13.34 -7.32 -25.10
N ILE A 176 13.94 -6.20 -24.67
CA ILE A 176 13.17 -5.14 -23.99
C ILE A 176 12.27 -4.40 -24.98
N ALA A 177 12.72 -4.18 -26.22
CA ALA A 177 11.89 -3.56 -27.25
C ALA A 177 10.65 -4.40 -27.57
N GLU A 178 10.80 -5.72 -27.73
CA GLU A 178 9.68 -6.65 -27.91
C GLU A 178 8.73 -6.66 -26.71
N PHE A 179 9.28 -6.63 -25.48
CA PHE A 179 8.48 -6.54 -24.25
C PHE A 179 7.66 -5.25 -24.20
N VAL A 180 8.28 -4.10 -24.46
CA VAL A 180 7.58 -2.80 -24.48
C VAL A 180 6.50 -2.79 -25.56
N GLY A 181 6.77 -3.33 -26.75
CA GLY A 181 5.77 -3.47 -27.81
C GLY A 181 4.55 -4.30 -27.40
N LEU A 182 4.76 -5.40 -26.68
CA LEU A 182 3.65 -6.21 -26.14
C LEU A 182 2.84 -5.44 -25.09
N VAL A 183 3.51 -4.71 -24.19
CA VAL A 183 2.85 -3.89 -23.16
C VAL A 183 2.04 -2.77 -23.82
N GLU A 184 2.58 -2.10 -24.84
CA GLU A 184 1.87 -1.08 -25.61
C GLU A 184 0.67 -1.65 -26.39
N GLU A 185 0.78 -2.84 -26.98
CA GLU A 185 -0.35 -3.51 -27.67
C GLU A 185 -1.52 -3.77 -26.71
N MET A 186 -1.21 -4.17 -25.47
CA MET A 186 -2.19 -4.59 -24.47
C MET A 186 -2.77 -3.41 -23.67
N PHE A 187 -1.94 -2.44 -23.30
CA PHE A 187 -2.32 -1.34 -22.41
C PHE A 187 -2.41 0.01 -23.11
N GLY A 188 -1.76 0.19 -24.26
CA GLY A 188 -1.81 1.45 -25.03
C GLY A 188 -3.17 1.73 -25.69
N LYS A 189 -4.06 0.73 -25.76
CA LYS A 189 -5.45 0.93 -26.19
C LYS A 189 -6.35 1.48 -25.09
N HIS A 190 -6.00 1.30 -23.82
CA HIS A 190 -6.85 1.72 -22.69
C HIS A 190 -6.76 3.24 -22.40
N GLU A 191 -5.75 3.93 -22.93
CA GLU A 191 -5.65 5.40 -22.91
C GLU A 191 -6.29 6.07 -24.13
N LYS A 192 -6.68 5.29 -25.15
CA LYS A 192 -7.14 5.78 -26.45
C LYS A 192 -8.65 5.75 -26.64
N ASP A 193 -9.42 5.59 -25.57
CA ASP A 193 -10.84 5.95 -25.55
C ASP A 193 -10.95 7.41 -25.07
N PRO A 194 -10.86 8.41 -25.97
CA PRO A 194 -11.34 9.74 -25.63
C PRO A 194 -12.82 9.59 -25.37
N MET A 195 -13.23 9.93 -24.14
CA MET A 195 -14.41 10.75 -23.87
C MET A 195 -15.39 10.82 -25.05
N GLU A 196 -16.15 9.75 -25.27
CA GLU A 196 -17.30 9.79 -26.17
C GLU A 196 -18.51 10.20 -25.33
N GLU A 197 -19.17 11.22 -25.83
CA GLU A 197 -20.32 11.95 -25.28
C GLU A 197 -21.40 11.01 -24.72
N VAL A 198 -21.92 11.33 -23.53
CA VAL A 198 -23.32 11.69 -23.21
C VAL A 198 -23.36 12.32 -21.82
#